data_AF-A0A972Q409-F1
#
_entry.id   AF-A0A972Q409-F1
#
_cell.length_a   1.000
_cell.length_b   1.000
_cell.length_c   1.000
_cell.angle_alpha   90.00
_cell.angle_beta   90.00
_cell.angle_gamma   90.00
#
_symmetry.space_group_name_H-M   'P 1'
#
loop_
_entity.id
_entity.type
_entity.pdbx_description
1 polymer ?
#
loop_
_entity_poly.entity_id
_entity_poly.type
_entity_poly.pdbx_seq_one_letter_code
_entity_poly.pdbx_strand_id
1 'polypeptide(L)'
;MILQFSFLWRHLHENVNPKSGRLYKSFGLANWLSLIRGALVAFMAGFLVGLPPVQGLVWAPGTLYILANIMDFLDGYAARSLGQSTPLGEVLDMSLDGTGVLVGALLAWRFDQAPLWFVLVGLARFLFLFGGWMRKRLRKPIFPLSDNPYRRALAGSQMLFIGIILLPIYPPTVARWAATFFMLPFLAGFFRDWLVFSGQISEKSGPDLIFWKKLIKGGSDWVSLFLRIFLIATLTWVVIAVSLPFQSGLVWVGMALINSFLLFGLVSRGIAVVLMMVSGYLAGLEPVRLEYWVIFFVSMALFFIGSGRFSKWSPEDHLIFQRAGKRRTGEG
;
A
#
# COMPACT_ATOMS: atom_id res chain seq x y z
N MET A 1 -2.07 6.15 -24.50
CA MET A 1 -2.89 5.15 -25.24
C MET A 1 -2.10 4.38 -26.30
N ILE A 2 -1.38 5.02 -27.22
CA ILE A 2 -0.67 4.32 -28.33
C ILE A 2 0.29 3.23 -27.83
N LEU A 3 1.06 3.50 -26.77
CA LEU A 3 1.97 2.52 -26.18
C LEU A 3 1.25 1.29 -25.58
N GLN A 4 0.11 1.51 -24.92
CA GLN A 4 -0.70 0.41 -24.36
C GLN A 4 -1.33 -0.43 -25.46
N PHE A 5 -1.87 0.20 -26.49
CA PHE A 5 -2.44 -0.51 -27.63
C PHE A 5 -1.38 -1.34 -28.37
N SER A 6 -0.18 -0.76 -28.56
CA SER A 6 0.96 -1.46 -29.16
C SER A 6 1.44 -2.64 -28.30
N PHE A 7 1.43 -2.48 -26.98
CA PHE A 7 1.81 -3.53 -26.03
C PHE A 7 0.80 -4.69 -26.05
N LEU A 8 -0.51 -4.37 -25.99
CA LEU A 8 -1.60 -5.34 -26.10
C LEU A 8 -1.51 -6.12 -27.42
N TRP A 9 -1.34 -5.41 -28.54
CA TRP A 9 -1.26 -6.03 -29.86
C TRP A 9 -0.11 -7.04 -29.96
N ARG A 10 1.04 -6.73 -29.35
CA ARG A 10 2.20 -7.63 -29.33
C ARG A 10 1.97 -8.90 -28.51
N HIS A 11 1.17 -8.83 -27.44
CA HIS A 11 0.95 -9.97 -26.54
C HIS A 11 -0.40 -10.68 -26.77
N LEU A 12 -1.17 -10.28 -27.78
CA LEU A 12 -2.50 -10.86 -28.08
C LEU A 12 -2.47 -12.39 -28.23
N HIS A 13 -1.36 -12.93 -28.73
CA HIS A 13 -1.11 -14.36 -28.91
C HIS A 13 -1.04 -15.14 -27.59
N GLU A 14 -0.86 -14.45 -26.45
CA GLU A 14 -0.78 -15.02 -25.11
C GLU A 14 -2.16 -15.17 -24.43
N ASN A 15 -3.27 -14.83 -25.11
CA ASN A 15 -4.64 -15.00 -24.61
C ASN A 15 -5.12 -16.46 -24.70
N VAL A 16 -4.38 -17.34 -24.03
CA VAL A 16 -4.55 -18.80 -24.09
C VAL A 16 -5.01 -19.33 -22.74
N ASN A 17 -5.90 -20.32 -22.76
CA ASN A 17 -6.26 -21.07 -21.56
C ASN A 17 -5.07 -21.93 -21.09
N PRO A 18 -4.54 -21.74 -19.86
CA PRO A 18 -3.35 -22.46 -19.39
C PRO A 18 -3.53 -23.98 -19.32
N LYS A 19 -4.77 -24.46 -19.18
CA LYS A 19 -5.07 -25.90 -19.04
C LYS A 19 -5.32 -26.60 -20.38
N SER A 20 -5.83 -25.88 -21.38
CA SER A 20 -6.24 -26.48 -22.66
C SER A 20 -5.43 -26.02 -23.86
N GLY A 21 -4.57 -25.01 -23.72
CA GLY A 21 -3.73 -24.48 -24.81
C GLY A 21 -4.52 -23.80 -25.93
N ARG A 22 -5.84 -23.66 -25.80
CA ARG A 22 -6.70 -23.01 -26.78
C ARG A 22 -6.85 -21.52 -26.49
N LEU A 23 -6.79 -20.71 -27.54
CA LEU A 23 -7.13 -19.29 -27.48
C LEU A 23 -8.59 -19.09 -27.06
N TYR A 24 -8.83 -18.16 -26.15
CA TYR A 24 -10.20 -17.76 -25.82
C TYR A 24 -10.84 -17.00 -27.00
N LYS A 25 -12.08 -17.36 -27.36
CA LYS A 25 -12.84 -16.67 -28.43
C LYS A 25 -13.25 -15.24 -28.06
N SER A 26 -13.26 -14.90 -26.77
CA SER A 26 -13.53 -13.56 -26.26
C SER A 26 -12.46 -13.16 -25.25
N PHE A 27 -12.25 -11.86 -25.06
CA PHE A 27 -11.27 -11.34 -24.12
C PHE A 27 -11.57 -11.70 -22.66
N GLY A 28 -12.80 -12.08 -22.30
CA GLY A 28 -13.20 -12.36 -20.92
C GLY A 28 -13.28 -11.09 -20.07
N LEU A 29 -13.98 -11.18 -18.93
CA LEU A 29 -14.26 -10.03 -18.05
C LEU A 29 -12.97 -9.45 -17.44
N ALA A 30 -12.02 -10.32 -17.04
CA ALA A 30 -10.75 -9.90 -16.44
C ALA A 30 -9.91 -9.04 -17.39
N ASN A 31 -9.74 -9.43 -18.66
CA ASN A 31 -8.92 -8.63 -19.57
C ASN A 31 -9.58 -7.29 -19.94
N TRP A 32 -10.92 -7.21 -19.96
CA TRP A 32 -11.62 -5.93 -20.13
C TRP A 32 -11.35 -4.98 -18.95
N LEU A 33 -11.35 -5.49 -17.73
CA LEU A 33 -10.99 -4.71 -16.54
C LEU A 33 -9.54 -4.23 -16.60
N SER A 34 -8.58 -5.07 -16.99
CA SER A 34 -7.18 -4.67 -17.17
C SER A 34 -7.01 -3.60 -18.28
N LEU A 35 -7.80 -3.67 -19.37
CA LEU A 35 -7.82 -2.65 -20.42
C LEU A 35 -8.35 -1.30 -19.93
N ILE A 36 -9.48 -1.31 -19.21
CA ILE A 36 -10.06 -0.10 -18.59
C ILE A 36 -9.07 0.51 -17.61
N ARG A 37 -8.45 -0.32 -16.77
CA ARG A 37 -7.38 0.09 -15.86
C ARG A 37 -6.22 0.76 -16.61
N GLY A 38 -5.79 0.16 -17.73
CA GLY A 38 -4.79 0.75 -18.60
C GLY A 38 -5.18 2.16 -19.06
N ALA A 39 -6.40 2.31 -19.57
CA ALA A 39 -6.92 3.61 -19.98
C ALA A 39 -6.92 4.63 -18.82
N LEU A 40 -7.36 4.24 -17.62
CA LEU A 40 -7.33 5.09 -16.42
C LEU A 40 -5.91 5.57 -16.09
N VAL A 41 -4.92 4.67 -16.10
CA VAL A 41 -3.51 5.03 -15.88
C VAL A 41 -2.99 5.97 -16.96
N ALA A 42 -3.40 5.78 -18.23
CA ALA A 42 -3.01 6.65 -19.32
C ALA A 42 -3.62 8.06 -19.20
N PHE A 43 -4.89 8.17 -18.80
CA PHE A 43 -5.53 9.47 -18.51
C PHE A 43 -4.85 10.17 -17.33
N MET A 44 -4.57 9.43 -16.27
CA MET A 44 -3.84 9.93 -15.11
C MET A 44 -2.45 10.44 -15.50
N ALA A 45 -1.73 9.74 -16.37
CA ALA A 45 -0.42 10.17 -16.87
C ALA A 45 -0.48 11.49 -17.67
N GLY A 46 -1.62 11.83 -18.27
CA GLY A 46 -1.82 13.12 -18.93
C GLY A 46 -1.62 14.32 -18.00
N PHE A 47 -1.94 14.17 -16.71
CA PHE A 47 -1.72 15.21 -15.70
C PHE A 47 -0.24 15.46 -15.37
N LEU A 48 0.69 14.61 -15.83
CA LEU A 48 2.13 14.87 -15.70
C LEU A 48 2.62 15.95 -16.67
N VAL A 49 1.98 16.05 -17.84
CA VAL A 49 2.41 16.94 -18.95
C VAL A 49 1.52 18.19 -19.02
N GLY A 50 0.26 18.09 -18.58
CA GLY A 50 -0.67 19.20 -18.56
C GLY A 50 -0.37 20.27 -17.50
N LEU A 51 -1.08 21.39 -17.60
CA LEU A 51 -1.15 22.38 -16.53
C LEU A 51 -1.77 21.75 -15.27
N PRO A 52 -1.43 22.26 -14.07
CA PRO A 52 -2.09 21.83 -12.84
C PRO A 52 -3.61 21.87 -13.00
N PRO A 53 -4.34 20.86 -12.49
CA PRO A 53 -5.77 20.79 -12.66
C PRO A 53 -6.45 22.08 -12.17
N VAL A 54 -7.29 22.67 -13.02
CA VAL A 54 -8.21 23.76 -12.62
C VAL A 54 -9.18 23.26 -11.55
N GLN A 55 -9.84 24.17 -10.82
CA GLN A 55 -10.64 23.84 -9.62
C GLN A 55 -11.66 22.69 -9.79
N GLY A 56 -12.15 22.42 -11.01
CA GLY A 56 -13.03 21.28 -11.28
C GLY A 56 -12.34 19.90 -11.43
N LEU A 57 -11.03 19.85 -11.63
CA LEU A 57 -10.26 18.62 -11.92
C LEU A 57 -9.26 18.23 -10.84
N VAL A 58 -9.14 18.98 -9.73
CA VAL A 58 -8.17 18.70 -8.66
C VAL A 58 -8.37 17.32 -8.00
N TRP A 59 -9.59 16.79 -8.05
CA TRP A 59 -9.91 15.44 -7.56
C TRP A 59 -9.63 14.33 -8.59
N ALA A 60 -9.41 14.67 -9.86
CA ALA A 60 -9.31 13.70 -10.93
C ALA A 60 -8.10 12.77 -10.79
N PRO A 61 -6.87 13.25 -10.48
CA PRO A 61 -5.71 12.37 -10.35
C PRO A 61 -5.88 11.29 -9.27
N GLY A 62 -6.32 11.68 -8.06
CA GLY A 62 -6.56 10.74 -6.97
C GLY A 62 -7.71 9.78 -7.27
N THR A 63 -8.82 10.28 -7.82
CA THR A 63 -9.97 9.44 -8.21
C THR A 63 -9.60 8.41 -9.28
N LEU A 64 -8.88 8.82 -10.33
CA LEU A 64 -8.41 7.92 -11.39
C LEU A 64 -7.48 6.85 -10.85
N TYR A 65 -6.56 7.22 -9.95
CA TYR A 65 -5.64 6.27 -9.32
C TYR A 65 -6.39 5.24 -8.45
N ILE A 66 -7.32 5.70 -7.61
CA ILE A 66 -8.13 4.82 -6.76
C ILE A 66 -8.99 3.88 -7.61
N LEU A 67 -9.64 4.38 -8.65
CA LEU A 67 -10.41 3.56 -9.58
C LEU A 67 -9.52 2.52 -10.27
N ALA A 68 -8.32 2.89 -10.72
CA ALA A 68 -7.38 1.95 -11.33
C ALA A 68 -6.99 0.82 -10.37
N ASN A 69 -6.79 1.11 -9.07
CA ASN A 69 -6.49 0.09 -8.05
C ASN A 69 -7.70 -0.80 -7.72
N ILE A 70 -8.92 -0.24 -7.73
CA ILE A 70 -10.13 -1.04 -7.57
C ILE A 70 -10.29 -2.00 -8.75
N MET A 71 -10.00 -1.55 -9.98
CA MET A 71 -10.05 -2.42 -11.16
C MET A 71 -9.04 -3.56 -11.09
N ASP A 72 -7.81 -3.33 -10.60
CA ASP A 72 -6.80 -4.38 -10.30
C ASP A 72 -7.30 -5.40 -9.28
N PHE A 73 -8.00 -4.94 -8.25
CA PHE A 73 -8.53 -5.88 -7.27
C PHE A 73 -9.64 -6.75 -7.89
N LEU A 74 -10.50 -6.15 -8.72
CA LEU A 74 -11.62 -6.81 -9.37
C LEU A 74 -11.17 -7.76 -10.49
N ASP A 75 -10.17 -7.41 -11.30
CA ASP A 75 -9.65 -8.26 -12.38
C ASP A 75 -9.03 -9.55 -11.79
N GLY A 76 -8.21 -9.41 -10.76
CA GLY A 76 -7.59 -10.53 -10.08
C GLY A 76 -8.61 -11.38 -9.34
N TYR A 77 -9.65 -10.77 -8.77
CA TYR A 77 -10.77 -11.51 -8.16
C TYR A 77 -11.54 -12.32 -9.22
N ALA A 78 -11.92 -11.69 -10.34
CA ALA A 78 -12.66 -12.31 -11.44
C ALA A 78 -11.85 -13.45 -12.09
N ALA A 79 -10.55 -13.24 -12.35
CA ALA A 79 -9.68 -14.26 -12.91
C ALA A 79 -9.59 -15.52 -12.01
N ARG A 80 -9.56 -15.32 -10.68
CA ARG A 80 -9.50 -16.43 -9.70
C ARG A 80 -10.84 -17.12 -9.51
N SER A 81 -11.94 -16.36 -9.45
CA SER A 81 -13.28 -16.92 -9.23
C SER A 81 -13.79 -17.68 -10.45
N LEU A 82 -13.47 -17.20 -11.66
CA LEU A 82 -13.86 -17.81 -12.94
C LEU A 82 -12.85 -18.84 -13.45
N GLY A 83 -11.68 -18.97 -12.82
CA GLY A 83 -10.61 -19.88 -13.27
C GLY A 83 -10.04 -19.51 -14.65
N GLN A 84 -10.11 -18.23 -15.02
CA GLN A 84 -9.70 -17.67 -16.32
C GLN A 84 -8.41 -16.85 -16.18
N SER A 85 -7.43 -17.31 -15.42
CA SER A 85 -6.09 -16.71 -15.41
C SER A 85 -5.43 -16.95 -16.77
N THR A 86 -5.06 -15.89 -17.49
CA THR A 86 -4.34 -16.00 -18.78
C THR A 86 -2.92 -15.43 -18.65
N PRO A 87 -1.93 -15.96 -19.39
CA PRO A 87 -0.58 -15.38 -19.42
C PRO A 87 -0.58 -13.91 -19.87
N LEU A 88 -1.42 -13.56 -20.86
CA LEU A 88 -1.62 -12.17 -21.30
C LEU A 88 -2.06 -11.25 -20.15
N GLY A 89 -3.07 -11.68 -19.38
CA GLY A 89 -3.55 -10.92 -18.23
C GLY A 89 -2.44 -10.69 -17.21
N GLU A 90 -1.63 -11.71 -16.91
CA GLU A 90 -0.51 -11.60 -15.98
C GLU A 90 0.55 -10.59 -16.46
N VAL A 91 0.93 -10.63 -17.74
CA VAL A 91 1.89 -9.68 -18.33
C VAL A 91 1.34 -8.25 -18.33
N LEU A 92 0.07 -8.08 -18.67
CA LEU A 92 -0.59 -6.79 -18.70
C LEU A 92 -0.70 -6.20 -17.29
N ASP A 93 -1.20 -6.96 -16.32
CA ASP A 93 -1.32 -6.55 -14.91
C ASP A 93 0.05 -6.18 -14.34
N MET A 94 1.07 -7.01 -14.59
CA MET A 94 2.45 -6.73 -14.18
C MET A 94 3.01 -5.41 -14.75
N SER A 95 2.65 -5.07 -15.99
CA SER A 95 3.10 -3.83 -16.63
C SER A 95 2.36 -2.60 -16.11
N LEU A 96 1.03 -2.72 -15.95
CA LEU A 96 0.15 -1.63 -15.54
C LEU A 96 0.32 -1.28 -14.06
N ASP A 97 0.57 -2.28 -13.21
CA ASP A 97 0.77 -2.09 -11.78
C ASP A 97 1.99 -1.19 -11.49
N GLY A 98 3.15 -1.56 -12.05
CA GLY A 98 4.37 -0.77 -11.92
C GLY A 98 4.23 0.64 -12.50
N THR A 99 3.58 0.75 -13.66
CA THR A 99 3.39 2.03 -14.33
C THR A 99 2.45 2.94 -13.53
N GLY A 100 1.36 2.39 -12.99
CA GLY A 100 0.40 3.12 -12.16
C GLY A 100 1.06 3.73 -10.92
N VAL A 101 1.83 2.92 -10.16
CA VAL A 101 2.57 3.39 -8.99
C VAL A 101 3.59 4.47 -9.36
N LEU A 102 4.32 4.31 -10.46
CA LEU A 102 5.28 5.32 -10.93
C LEU A 102 4.61 6.64 -11.30
N VAL A 103 3.53 6.59 -12.10
CA VAL A 103 2.78 7.79 -12.46
C VAL A 103 2.19 8.47 -11.23
N GLY A 104 1.63 7.69 -10.28
CA GLY A 104 1.11 8.22 -9.02
C GLY A 104 2.19 8.90 -8.16
N ALA A 105 3.38 8.30 -8.04
CA ALA A 105 4.50 8.89 -7.32
C ALA A 105 5.04 10.17 -7.98
N LEU A 106 5.12 10.19 -9.32
CA LEU A 106 5.50 11.39 -10.08
C LEU A 106 4.48 12.52 -9.93
N LEU A 107 3.18 12.20 -9.95
CA LEU A 107 2.12 13.18 -9.71
C LEU A 107 2.16 13.74 -8.29
N ALA A 108 2.38 12.88 -7.29
CA ALA A 108 2.51 13.31 -5.91
C ALA A 108 3.69 14.29 -5.74
N TRP A 109 4.81 14.05 -6.41
CA TRP A 109 5.92 15.01 -6.46
C TRP A 109 5.55 16.29 -7.23
N ARG A 110 4.94 16.16 -8.41
CA ARG A 110 4.56 17.29 -9.27
C ARG A 110 3.57 18.26 -8.61
N PHE A 111 2.67 17.73 -7.78
CA PHE A 111 1.69 18.48 -6.99
C PHE A 111 2.20 18.84 -5.59
N ASP A 112 3.50 18.67 -5.33
CA ASP A 112 4.15 19.08 -4.09
C ASP A 112 3.70 18.31 -2.83
N GLN A 113 2.91 17.25 -3.01
CA GLN A 113 2.40 16.35 -1.97
C GLN A 113 3.46 15.33 -1.49
N ALA A 114 4.50 15.09 -2.30
CA ALA A 114 5.60 14.21 -1.94
C ALA A 114 6.95 14.83 -2.33
N PRO A 115 8.01 14.54 -1.57
CA PRO A 115 9.35 14.96 -1.96
C PRO A 115 9.87 14.15 -3.15
N LEU A 116 10.87 14.69 -3.87
CA LEU A 116 11.42 14.08 -5.09
C LEU A 116 11.89 12.62 -4.88
N TRP A 117 12.49 12.32 -3.72
CA TRP A 117 12.96 10.97 -3.41
C TRP A 117 11.83 9.93 -3.33
N PHE A 118 10.59 10.35 -3.13
CA PHE A 118 9.43 9.45 -3.15
C PHE A 118 9.24 8.76 -4.51
N VAL A 119 9.73 9.34 -5.61
CA VAL A 119 9.73 8.73 -6.94
C VAL A 119 10.48 7.39 -6.96
N LEU A 120 11.43 7.17 -6.03
CA LEU A 120 12.10 5.88 -5.87
C LEU A 120 11.13 4.72 -5.57
N VAL A 121 10.01 4.99 -4.89
CA VAL A 121 8.95 3.99 -4.66
C VAL A 121 8.40 3.49 -6.00
N GLY A 122 8.08 4.41 -6.91
CA GLY A 122 7.57 4.08 -8.24
C GLY A 122 8.62 3.41 -9.13
N LEU A 123 9.88 3.83 -9.01
CA LEU A 123 10.99 3.26 -9.77
C LEU A 123 11.44 1.89 -9.27
N ALA A 124 11.13 1.52 -8.03
CA ALA A 124 11.61 0.30 -7.39
C ALA A 124 11.42 -0.94 -8.27
N ARG A 125 10.22 -1.15 -8.83
CA ARG A 125 9.95 -2.28 -9.73
C ARG A 125 10.81 -2.26 -10.98
N PHE A 126 10.93 -1.10 -11.64
CA PHE A 126 11.73 -0.96 -12.87
C PHE A 126 13.21 -1.21 -12.60
N LEU A 127 13.72 -0.71 -11.46
CA LEU A 127 15.09 -0.98 -11.01
C LEU A 127 15.31 -2.47 -10.73
N PHE A 128 14.32 -3.16 -10.15
CA PHE A 128 14.39 -4.60 -9.91
C PHE A 128 14.46 -5.40 -11.20
N LEU A 129 13.58 -5.09 -12.17
CA LEU A 129 13.55 -5.76 -13.47
C LEU A 129 14.84 -5.48 -14.26
N PHE A 130 15.30 -4.23 -14.28
CA PHE A 130 16.55 -3.83 -14.93
C PHE A 130 17.75 -4.56 -14.30
N GLY A 131 17.81 -4.60 -12.97
CA GLY A 131 18.84 -5.30 -12.24
C GLY A 131 18.85 -6.81 -12.52
N GLY A 132 17.68 -7.45 -12.59
CA GLY A 132 17.54 -8.85 -12.99
C GLY A 132 18.01 -9.11 -14.42
N TRP A 133 17.62 -8.25 -15.36
CA TRP A 133 18.08 -8.32 -16.74
C TRP A 133 19.60 -8.18 -16.86
N MET A 134 20.20 -7.22 -16.14
CA MET A 134 21.65 -7.01 -16.14
C MET A 134 22.38 -8.22 -15.56
N ARG A 135 21.89 -8.81 -14.46
CA ARG A 135 22.46 -10.03 -13.88
C ARG A 135 22.37 -11.23 -14.82
N LYS A 136 21.24 -11.39 -15.52
CA LYS A 136 21.07 -12.44 -16.54
C LYS A 136 22.07 -12.27 -17.69
N ARG A 137 22.28 -11.03 -18.17
CA ARG A 137 23.31 -10.74 -19.18
C ARG A 137 24.73 -11.06 -18.68
N LEU A 138 25.00 -10.79 -17.41
CA LEU A 138 26.27 -11.09 -16.76
C LEU A 138 26.40 -12.56 -16.31
N ARG A 139 25.45 -13.45 -16.67
CA ARG A 139 25.39 -14.87 -16.27
C ARG A 139 25.51 -15.09 -14.75
N LYS A 140 25.09 -14.11 -13.94
CA LYS A 140 25.08 -14.23 -12.48
C LYS A 140 23.85 -15.03 -12.04
N PRO A 141 23.96 -15.84 -10.97
CA PRO A 141 22.81 -16.55 -10.42
C PRO A 141 21.76 -15.56 -9.92
N ILE A 142 20.51 -15.93 -10.14
CA ILE A 142 19.32 -15.22 -9.70
C ILE A 142 18.54 -16.18 -8.82
N PHE A 143 18.22 -15.77 -7.59
CA PHE A 143 17.48 -16.59 -6.65
C PHE A 143 16.01 -16.17 -6.62
N PRO A 144 15.06 -17.12 -6.68
CA PRO A 144 13.65 -16.79 -6.56
C PRO A 144 13.35 -16.30 -5.15
N LEU A 145 12.47 -15.29 -5.05
CA LEU A 145 11.97 -14.79 -3.76
C LEU A 145 10.81 -15.67 -3.29
N SER A 146 10.76 -16.03 -2.00
CA SER A 146 9.59 -16.71 -1.43
C SER A 146 8.34 -15.80 -1.44
N ASP A 147 7.14 -16.40 -1.48
CA ASP A 147 5.88 -15.66 -1.35
C ASP A 147 5.70 -15.14 0.08
N ASN A 148 6.15 -13.90 0.32
CA ASN A 148 6.04 -13.24 1.61
C ASN A 148 4.79 -12.34 1.67
N PRO A 149 3.77 -12.66 2.48
CA PRO A 149 2.54 -11.91 2.49
C PRO A 149 2.69 -10.51 3.14
N TYR A 150 3.74 -10.29 3.95
CA TYR A 150 4.08 -8.95 4.46
C TYR A 150 4.49 -7.98 3.35
N ARG A 151 5.22 -8.46 2.33
CA ARG A 151 5.60 -7.63 1.17
C ARG A 151 4.38 -7.19 0.38
N ARG A 152 3.42 -8.09 0.22
CA ARG A 152 2.16 -7.79 -0.46
C ARG A 152 1.33 -6.77 0.33
N ALA A 153 1.24 -6.94 1.65
CA ALA A 153 0.59 -5.98 2.53
C ALA A 153 1.20 -4.58 2.42
N LEU A 154 2.54 -4.51 2.43
CA LEU A 154 3.31 -3.26 2.31
C LEU A 154 3.15 -2.59 0.94
N ALA A 155 3.12 -3.37 -0.14
CA ALA A 155 2.84 -2.84 -1.47
C ALA A 155 1.40 -2.31 -1.58
N GLY A 156 0.42 -3.06 -1.06
CA GLY A 156 -0.98 -2.62 -1.03
C GLY A 156 -1.21 -1.37 -0.19
N SER A 157 -0.53 -1.24 0.96
CA SER A 157 -0.60 -0.02 1.78
C SER A 157 0.04 1.17 1.06
N GLN A 158 1.14 0.96 0.34
CA GLN A 158 1.78 2.00 -0.47
C GLN A 158 0.86 2.48 -1.60
N MET A 159 0.18 1.56 -2.28
CA MET A 159 -0.81 1.90 -3.31
C MET A 159 -1.96 2.71 -2.69
N LEU A 160 -2.55 2.24 -1.59
CA LEU A 160 -3.63 2.99 -0.92
C LEU A 160 -3.17 4.40 -0.51
N PHE A 161 -1.97 4.51 0.04
CA PHE A 161 -1.37 5.78 0.43
C PHE A 161 -1.24 6.76 -0.74
N ILE A 162 -0.70 6.32 -1.88
CA ILE A 162 -0.59 7.15 -3.09
C ILE A 162 -1.97 7.67 -3.53
N GLY A 163 -2.99 6.82 -3.48
CA GLY A 163 -4.36 7.22 -3.81
C GLY A 163 -4.88 8.34 -2.90
N ILE A 164 -4.64 8.23 -1.60
CA ILE A 164 -5.12 9.21 -0.60
C ILE A 164 -4.38 10.55 -0.73
N ILE A 165 -3.06 10.57 -0.89
CA ILE A 165 -2.30 11.83 -0.98
C ILE A 165 -2.52 12.60 -2.28
N LEU A 166 -2.98 11.91 -3.33
CA LEU A 166 -3.36 12.54 -4.60
C LEU A 166 -4.75 13.20 -4.52
N LEU A 167 -5.53 12.94 -3.48
CA LEU A 167 -6.76 13.68 -3.22
C LEU A 167 -6.40 15.04 -2.59
N PRO A 168 -7.09 16.13 -2.95
CA PRO A 168 -6.84 17.46 -2.40
C PRO A 168 -7.42 17.62 -0.98
N ILE A 169 -7.17 16.64 -0.10
CA ILE A 169 -7.66 16.59 1.28
C ILE A 169 -6.59 17.11 2.25
N TYR A 170 -5.33 16.75 2.02
CA TYR A 170 -4.22 17.06 2.92
C TYR A 170 -3.36 18.19 2.35
N PRO A 171 -2.89 19.11 3.21
CA PRO A 171 -1.93 20.11 2.78
C PRO A 171 -0.56 19.47 2.48
N PRO A 172 0.25 20.10 1.60
CA PRO A 172 1.55 19.58 1.20
C PRO A 172 2.50 19.22 2.35
N THR A 173 2.46 19.98 3.45
CA THR A 173 3.31 19.75 4.64
C THR A 173 3.08 18.36 5.24
N VAL A 174 1.82 18.02 5.53
CA VAL A 174 1.43 16.74 6.12
C VAL A 174 1.71 15.60 5.14
N ALA A 175 1.36 15.78 3.88
CA ALA A 175 1.54 14.75 2.85
C ALA A 175 3.01 14.41 2.62
N ARG A 176 3.94 15.38 2.60
CA ARG A 176 5.38 15.12 2.42
C ARG A 176 5.98 14.32 3.58
N TRP A 177 5.57 14.63 4.82
CA TRP A 177 5.98 13.87 6.01
C TRP A 177 5.43 12.44 5.97
N ALA A 178 4.16 12.29 5.62
CA ALA A 178 3.53 10.99 5.42
C ALA A 178 4.27 10.18 4.35
N ALA A 179 4.55 10.80 3.20
CA ALA A 179 5.20 10.16 2.05
C ALA A 179 6.61 9.67 2.39
N THR A 180 7.37 10.49 3.13
CA THR A 180 8.70 10.10 3.59
C THR A 180 8.62 8.89 4.50
N PHE A 181 7.70 8.88 5.46
CA PHE A 181 7.59 7.78 6.41
C PHE A 181 7.07 6.48 5.78
N PHE A 182 6.09 6.55 4.86
CA PHE A 182 5.60 5.39 4.11
C PHE A 182 6.67 4.80 3.19
N MET A 183 7.51 5.65 2.59
CA MET A 183 8.59 5.22 1.71
C MET A 183 9.66 4.39 2.43
N LEU A 184 10.00 4.73 3.68
CA LEU A 184 11.11 4.08 4.41
C LEU A 184 10.98 2.55 4.53
N PRO A 185 9.89 1.98 5.12
CA PRO A 185 9.75 0.55 5.23
C PRO A 185 9.63 -0.12 3.86
N PHE A 186 9.02 0.56 2.88
CA PHE A 186 8.91 0.07 1.51
C PHE A 186 10.28 -0.10 0.84
N LEU A 187 11.11 0.94 0.84
CA LEU A 187 12.45 0.89 0.26
C LEU A 187 13.39 -0.02 1.04
N ALA A 188 13.27 -0.09 2.37
CA ALA A 188 14.05 -1.03 3.18
C ALA A 188 13.69 -2.48 2.85
N GLY A 189 12.40 -2.79 2.70
CA GLY A 189 11.92 -4.09 2.25
C GLY A 189 12.41 -4.42 0.84
N PHE A 190 12.32 -3.46 -0.07
CA PHE A 190 12.82 -3.57 -1.44
C PHE A 190 14.33 -3.85 -1.51
N PHE A 191 15.12 -3.10 -0.73
CA PHE A 191 16.56 -3.28 -0.67
C PHE A 191 16.92 -4.67 -0.15
N ARG A 192 16.26 -5.13 0.92
CA ARG A 192 16.43 -6.49 1.43
C ARG A 192 16.09 -7.55 0.39
N ASP A 193 14.99 -7.38 -0.33
CA ASP A 193 14.57 -8.29 -1.40
C ASP A 193 15.60 -8.33 -2.52
N TRP A 194 16.18 -7.19 -2.88
CA TRP A 194 17.29 -7.12 -3.82
C TRP A 194 18.51 -7.90 -3.33
N LEU A 195 18.89 -7.79 -2.05
CA LEU A 195 20.02 -8.55 -1.49
C LEU A 195 19.79 -10.06 -1.59
N VAL A 196 18.58 -10.53 -1.28
CA VAL A 196 18.19 -11.95 -1.41
C VAL A 196 18.21 -12.40 -2.87
N PHE A 197 17.54 -11.64 -3.76
CA PHE A 197 17.49 -11.90 -5.19
C PHE A 197 18.89 -11.96 -5.82
N SER A 198 19.79 -11.11 -5.32
CA SER A 198 21.17 -10.98 -5.76
C SER A 198 22.11 -12.08 -5.19
N GLY A 199 21.61 -12.91 -4.26
CA GLY A 199 22.38 -13.97 -3.60
C GLY A 199 23.37 -13.49 -2.55
N GLN A 200 23.30 -12.22 -2.13
CA GLN A 200 24.16 -11.68 -1.07
C GLN A 200 23.69 -12.11 0.33
N ILE A 201 22.39 -12.41 0.46
CA ILE A 201 21.80 -12.96 1.70
C ILE A 201 21.07 -14.25 1.34
N SER A 202 21.31 -15.31 2.12
CA SER A 202 20.53 -16.54 2.03
C SER A 202 19.16 -16.36 2.65
N GLU A 203 18.11 -16.73 1.93
CA GLU A 203 16.75 -16.79 2.48
C GLU A 203 16.60 -17.96 3.49
N LYS A 204 17.44 -18.98 3.38
CA LYS A 204 17.42 -20.16 4.26
C LYS A 204 17.99 -19.83 5.63
N SER A 205 17.10 -19.93 6.61
CA SER A 205 17.29 -19.72 8.04
C SER A 205 18.50 -20.47 8.61
N GLY A 206 19.58 -19.75 8.89
CA GLY A 206 20.52 -20.16 9.94
C GLY A 206 19.89 -19.97 11.33
N PRO A 207 20.40 -20.65 12.38
CA PRO A 207 19.93 -20.49 13.76
C PRO A 207 19.89 -19.03 14.22
N ASP A 208 20.89 -18.24 13.80
CA ASP A 208 21.00 -16.82 14.13
C ASP A 208 19.83 -15.99 13.55
N LEU A 209 19.39 -16.31 12.34
CA LEU A 209 18.27 -15.59 11.70
C LEU A 209 16.95 -15.85 12.43
N ILE A 210 16.76 -17.05 12.98
CA ILE A 210 15.56 -17.40 13.77
C ILE A 210 15.58 -16.65 15.10
N PHE A 211 16.73 -16.62 15.76
CA PHE A 211 16.93 -15.86 17.00
C PHE A 211 16.65 -14.36 16.78
N TRP A 212 17.25 -13.74 15.77
CA TRP A 212 17.02 -12.33 15.43
C TRP A 212 15.56 -12.07 15.05
N LYS A 213 14.90 -12.95 14.29
CA LYS A 213 13.47 -12.82 13.99
C LYS A 213 12.61 -12.85 15.27
N LYS A 214 12.95 -13.72 16.23
CA LYS A 214 12.22 -13.83 17.51
C LYS A 214 12.47 -12.61 18.38
N LEU A 215 13.70 -12.10 18.42
CA LEU A 215 14.09 -10.90 19.16
C LEU A 215 13.42 -9.65 18.57
N ILE A 216 13.48 -9.47 17.26
CA ILE A 216 12.80 -8.37 16.54
C ILE A 216 11.30 -8.45 16.74
N LYS A 217 10.71 -9.64 16.65
CA LYS A 217 9.26 -9.83 16.88
C LYS A 217 8.88 -9.50 18.32
N GLY A 218 9.61 -10.01 19.29
CA GLY A 218 9.40 -9.69 20.71
C GLY A 218 9.54 -8.19 20.99
N GLY A 219 10.57 -7.55 20.42
CA GLY A 219 10.74 -6.10 20.49
C GLY A 219 9.55 -5.34 19.86
N SER A 220 9.11 -5.75 18.67
CA SER A 220 7.97 -5.13 17.98
C SER A 220 6.66 -5.24 18.77
N ASP A 221 6.46 -6.34 19.51
CA ASP A 221 5.28 -6.53 20.37
C ASP A 221 5.27 -5.52 21.53
N TRP A 222 6.43 -5.31 22.17
CA TRP A 222 6.58 -4.31 23.24
C TRP A 222 6.48 -2.88 22.73
N VAL A 223 7.07 -2.59 21.56
CA VAL A 223 6.95 -1.28 20.92
C VAL A 223 5.50 -0.98 20.57
N SER A 224 4.74 -1.95 20.03
CA SER A 224 3.31 -1.77 19.75
C SER A 224 2.52 -1.43 21.01
N LEU A 225 2.78 -2.13 22.13
CA LEU A 225 2.15 -1.83 23.41
C LEU A 225 2.48 -0.41 23.91
N PHE A 226 3.76 -0.03 23.85
CA PHE A 226 4.20 1.31 24.23
C PHE A 226 3.53 2.39 23.39
N LEU A 227 3.49 2.23 22.06
CA LEU A 227 2.85 3.17 21.14
C LEU A 227 1.35 3.32 21.45
N ARG A 228 0.65 2.23 21.79
CA ARG A 228 -0.77 2.28 22.17
C ARG A 228 -1.00 3.04 23.47
N ILE A 229 -0.22 2.75 24.51
CA ILE A 229 -0.32 3.46 25.81
C ILE A 229 -0.02 4.94 25.62
N PHE A 230 1.01 5.27 24.85
CA PHE A 230 1.37 6.64 24.53
C PHE A 230 0.28 7.36 23.72
N LEU A 231 -0.34 6.67 22.76
CA LEU A 231 -1.46 7.20 21.98
C LEU A 231 -2.69 7.46 22.87
N ILE A 232 -3.02 6.53 23.78
CA ILE A 232 -4.09 6.70 24.78
C ILE A 232 -3.82 7.94 25.65
N ALA A 233 -2.60 8.08 26.18
CA ALA A 233 -2.22 9.22 27.01
C ALA A 233 -2.35 10.54 26.24
N THR A 234 -1.86 10.58 25.00
CA THR A 234 -1.91 11.78 24.15
C THR A 234 -3.34 12.14 23.76
N LEU A 235 -4.18 11.17 23.37
CA LEU A 235 -5.60 11.39 23.07
C LEU A 235 -6.35 11.91 24.29
N THR A 236 -6.08 11.34 25.47
CA THR A 236 -6.66 11.81 26.73
C THR A 236 -6.28 13.25 27.03
N TRP A 237 -5.01 13.58 26.87
CA TRP A 237 -4.52 14.95 27.02
C TRP A 237 -5.22 15.93 26.07
N VAL A 238 -5.30 15.59 24.77
CA VAL A 238 -5.96 16.45 23.77
C VAL A 238 -7.44 16.65 24.09
N VAL A 239 -8.16 15.58 24.44
CA VAL A 239 -9.58 15.69 24.76
C VAL A 239 -9.79 16.53 26.02
N ILE A 240 -8.97 16.37 27.07
CA ILE A 240 -9.02 17.23 28.26
C ILE A 240 -8.77 18.69 27.85
N ALA A 241 -7.69 18.96 27.12
CA ALA A 241 -7.31 20.32 26.73
C ALA A 241 -8.37 21.02 25.85
N VAL A 242 -9.07 20.27 25.00
CA VAL A 242 -10.07 20.79 24.04
C VAL A 242 -11.49 20.80 24.62
N SER A 243 -11.85 19.86 25.51
CA SER A 243 -13.24 19.63 25.95
C SER A 243 -13.62 20.29 27.27
N LEU A 244 -12.65 20.90 27.99
CA LEU A 244 -12.92 21.75 29.16
C LEU A 244 -14.03 22.81 28.91
N PRO A 245 -14.21 23.39 27.70
CA PRO A 245 -15.26 24.37 27.44
C PRO A 245 -16.63 23.79 27.02
N PHE A 246 -16.69 22.57 26.44
CA PHE A 246 -17.89 22.09 25.72
C PHE A 246 -18.72 21.02 26.47
N GLN A 247 -18.20 20.43 27.56
CA GLN A 247 -18.88 19.46 28.45
C GLN A 247 -19.80 18.40 27.79
N SER A 248 -19.56 18.02 26.53
CA SER A 248 -20.41 17.06 25.84
C SER A 248 -20.07 15.62 26.28
N GLY A 249 -21.02 14.93 26.92
CA GLY A 249 -20.85 13.53 27.32
C GLY A 249 -20.50 12.58 26.17
N LEU A 250 -20.93 12.90 24.94
CA LEU A 250 -20.64 12.12 23.74
C LEU A 250 -19.14 12.04 23.40
N VAL A 251 -18.39 13.14 23.59
CA VAL A 251 -16.94 13.17 23.32
C VAL A 251 -16.19 12.24 24.29
N TRP A 252 -16.58 12.26 25.58
CA TRP A 252 -16.01 11.38 26.60
C TRP A 252 -16.33 9.90 26.34
N VAL A 253 -17.56 9.59 25.92
CA VAL A 253 -17.95 8.22 25.54
C VAL A 253 -17.16 7.75 24.33
N GLY A 254 -17.07 8.57 23.27
CA GLY A 254 -16.29 8.24 22.08
C GLY A 254 -14.81 8.02 22.38
N MET A 255 -14.21 8.88 23.20
CA MET A 255 -12.83 8.73 23.66
C MET A 255 -12.63 7.46 24.48
N ALA A 256 -13.52 7.17 25.44
CA ALA A 256 -13.45 5.96 26.25
C ALA A 256 -13.51 4.69 25.38
N LEU A 257 -14.34 4.69 24.34
CA LEU A 257 -14.43 3.60 23.37
C LEU A 257 -13.12 3.43 22.58
N ILE A 258 -12.58 4.51 22.00
CA ILE A 258 -11.32 4.47 21.24
C ILE A 258 -10.17 3.99 22.13
N ASN A 259 -10.04 4.53 23.34
CA ASN A 259 -9.00 4.14 24.29
C ASN A 259 -9.15 2.68 24.75
N SER A 260 -10.38 2.22 24.98
CA SER A 260 -10.64 0.82 25.31
C SER A 260 -10.20 -0.11 24.19
N PHE A 261 -10.50 0.24 22.93
CA PHE A 261 -10.08 -0.57 21.79
C PHE A 261 -8.56 -0.57 21.61
N LEU A 262 -7.89 0.57 21.76
CA LEU A 262 -6.42 0.65 21.75
C LEU A 262 -5.79 -0.17 22.86
N LEU A 263 -6.36 -0.13 24.08
CA LEU A 263 -5.85 -0.84 25.25
C LEU A 263 -5.94 -2.36 25.08
N PHE A 264 -7.09 -2.85 24.60
CA PHE A 264 -7.29 -4.28 24.34
C PHE A 264 -6.74 -4.74 22.99
N GLY A 265 -6.21 -3.81 22.19
CA GLY A 265 -5.70 -4.06 20.85
C GLY A 265 -6.75 -4.41 19.80
N LEU A 266 -8.03 -4.18 20.09
CA LEU A 266 -9.15 -4.51 19.22
C LEU A 266 -9.12 -3.62 17.96
N VAL A 267 -8.95 -4.22 16.78
CA VAL A 267 -8.96 -3.50 15.49
C VAL A 267 -7.94 -2.34 15.45
N SER A 268 -6.82 -2.52 16.14
CA SER A 268 -5.85 -1.42 16.36
C SER A 268 -5.28 -0.82 15.07
N ARG A 269 -5.14 -1.59 13.98
CA ARG A 269 -4.71 -1.01 12.70
C ARG A 269 -5.79 -0.14 12.07
N GLY A 270 -7.05 -0.55 12.16
CA GLY A 270 -8.17 0.23 11.65
C GLY A 270 -8.27 1.58 12.38
N ILE A 271 -8.16 1.54 13.71
CA ILE A 271 -8.14 2.76 14.54
C ILE A 271 -6.94 3.63 14.22
N ALA A 272 -5.75 3.03 14.05
CA ALA A 272 -4.55 3.77 13.65
C ALA A 272 -4.73 4.48 12.31
N VAL A 273 -5.37 3.85 11.31
CA VAL A 273 -5.67 4.51 10.03
C VAL A 273 -6.61 5.71 10.23
N VAL A 274 -7.70 5.54 10.99
CA VAL A 274 -8.66 6.62 11.25
C VAL A 274 -7.97 7.77 11.99
N LEU A 275 -7.21 7.48 13.05
CA LEU A 275 -6.48 8.49 13.81
C LEU A 275 -5.43 9.18 12.96
N MET A 276 -4.68 8.45 12.12
CA MET A 276 -3.73 9.02 11.17
C MET A 276 -4.41 9.98 10.19
N MET A 277 -5.58 9.62 9.64
CA MET A 277 -6.31 10.49 8.72
C MET A 277 -6.83 11.76 9.41
N VAL A 278 -7.50 11.60 10.56
CA VAL A 278 -8.07 12.72 11.32
C VAL A 278 -6.97 13.65 11.83
N SER A 279 -5.95 13.11 12.49
CA SER A 279 -4.84 13.92 13.02
C SER A 279 -4.01 14.57 11.93
N GLY A 280 -3.82 13.92 10.78
CA GLY A 280 -3.16 14.53 9.63
C GLY A 280 -3.94 15.72 9.08
N TYR A 281 -5.27 15.63 9.01
CA TYR A 281 -6.12 16.75 8.60
C TYR A 281 -6.05 17.89 9.62
N LEU A 282 -6.18 17.58 10.92
CA LEU A 282 -6.09 18.56 12.01
C LEU A 282 -4.72 19.23 12.11
N ALA A 283 -3.62 18.49 11.94
CA ALA A 283 -2.27 19.04 11.87
C ALA A 283 -2.08 19.98 10.66
N GLY A 284 -2.86 19.77 9.61
CA GLY A 284 -2.94 20.66 8.47
C GLY A 284 -3.64 21.99 8.77
N LEU A 285 -4.70 21.96 9.58
CA LEU A 285 -5.46 23.15 10.00
C LEU A 285 -4.72 23.96 11.07
N GLU A 286 -4.10 23.28 12.04
CA GLU A 286 -3.38 23.91 13.16
C GLU A 286 -1.95 23.36 13.27
N PRO A 287 -1.02 23.77 12.38
CA PRO A 287 0.34 23.21 12.34
C PRO A 287 1.16 23.41 13.62
N VAL A 288 0.80 24.40 14.44
CA VAL A 288 1.49 24.75 15.70
C VAL A 288 1.18 23.74 16.81
N ARG A 289 0.04 23.05 16.75
CA ARG A 289 -0.33 22.05 17.77
C ARG A 289 0.43 20.75 17.55
N LEU A 290 1.47 20.55 18.35
CA LEU A 290 2.34 19.36 18.28
C LEU A 290 1.58 18.07 18.57
N GLU A 291 0.49 18.12 19.33
CA GLU A 291 -0.30 16.95 19.69
C GLU A 291 -0.88 16.23 18.47
N TYR A 292 -1.32 16.98 17.46
CA TYR A 292 -1.84 16.39 16.21
C TYR A 292 -0.73 15.70 15.42
N TRP A 293 0.45 16.30 15.35
CA TRP A 293 1.63 15.67 14.73
C TRP A 293 2.08 14.41 15.48
N VAL A 294 2.05 14.44 16.81
CA VAL A 294 2.39 13.28 17.65
C VAL A 294 1.40 12.13 17.38
N ILE A 295 0.10 12.39 17.42
CA ILE A 295 -0.93 11.38 17.12
C ILE A 295 -0.75 10.84 15.70
N PHE A 296 -0.44 11.72 14.73
CA PHE A 296 -0.21 11.35 13.34
C PHE A 296 0.95 10.37 13.17
N PHE A 297 2.15 10.71 13.67
CA PHE A 297 3.32 9.85 13.54
C PHE A 297 3.22 8.55 14.34
N VAL A 298 2.63 8.61 15.55
CA VAL A 298 2.45 7.42 16.40
C VAL A 298 1.45 6.45 15.77
N SER A 299 0.36 6.96 15.19
CA SER A 299 -0.63 6.14 14.49
C SER A 299 -0.03 5.49 13.24
N MET A 300 0.79 6.23 12.49
CA MET A 300 1.49 5.69 11.33
C MET A 300 2.52 4.61 11.71
N ALA A 301 3.26 4.79 12.80
CA ALA A 301 4.15 3.76 13.34
C ALA A 301 3.37 2.50 13.76
N LEU A 302 2.23 2.68 14.45
CA LEU A 302 1.35 1.58 14.88
C LEU A 302 0.76 0.82 13.69
N PHE A 303 0.43 1.51 12.59
CA PHE A 303 -0.05 0.89 11.37
C PHE A 303 0.96 -0.13 10.79
N PHE A 304 2.23 0.26 10.67
CA PHE A 304 3.29 -0.61 10.13
C PHE A 304 3.69 -1.73 11.09
N ILE A 305 3.87 -1.43 12.38
CA ILE A 305 4.24 -2.43 13.39
C ILE A 305 3.10 -3.43 13.59
N GLY A 306 1.86 -2.95 13.53
CA GLY A 306 0.66 -3.74 13.73
C GLY A 306 0.29 -3.90 15.20
N SER A 307 -0.65 -4.81 15.43
CA SER A 307 -1.35 -4.96 16.71
C SER A 307 -0.53 -5.67 17.80
N GLY A 308 0.58 -6.31 17.43
CA GLY A 308 1.44 -7.05 18.36
C GLY A 308 0.76 -8.24 19.04
N ARG A 309 1.55 -9.05 19.74
CA ARG A 309 1.09 -10.26 20.45
C ARG A 309 0.05 -10.00 21.54
N PHE A 310 -0.03 -8.78 22.07
CA PHE A 310 -0.96 -8.39 23.13
C PHE A 310 -2.34 -7.98 22.62
N SER A 311 -2.61 -8.10 21.32
CA SER A 311 -3.94 -7.88 20.76
C SER A 311 -4.89 -9.05 21.03
N LYS A 312 -6.08 -8.75 21.58
CA LYS A 312 -7.11 -9.78 21.80
C LYS A 312 -7.87 -10.17 20.52
N TRP A 313 -8.00 -9.25 19.56
CA TRP A 313 -8.74 -9.50 18.32
C TRP A 313 -8.29 -8.56 17.20
N SER A 314 -7.70 -9.14 16.15
CA SER A 314 -7.20 -8.41 14.97
C SER A 314 -7.74 -9.04 13.68
N PRO A 315 -9.04 -8.89 13.36
CA PRO A 315 -9.62 -9.43 12.13
C PRO A 315 -8.95 -8.86 10.87
N GLU A 316 -8.35 -7.66 10.96
CA GLU A 316 -7.58 -7.04 9.89
C GLU A 316 -6.43 -7.91 9.37
N ASP A 317 -5.77 -8.69 10.24
CA ASP A 317 -4.64 -9.52 9.83
C ASP A 317 -5.11 -10.61 8.86
N HIS A 318 -6.30 -11.16 9.08
CA HIS A 318 -6.88 -12.16 8.20
C HIS A 318 -7.16 -11.58 6.80
N LEU A 319 -7.66 -10.35 6.71
CA LEU A 319 -7.90 -9.66 5.43
C LEU A 319 -6.60 -9.32 4.69
N ILE A 320 -5.56 -8.94 5.43
CA ILE A 320 -4.27 -8.54 4.89
C ILE A 320 -3.48 -9.77 4.37
N PHE A 321 -3.54 -10.89 5.10
CA PHE A 321 -2.71 -12.05 4.79
C PHE A 321 -3.41 -13.11 3.91
N GLN A 322 -4.75 -13.10 3.80
CA GLN A 322 -5.46 -14.02 2.91
C GLN A 322 -5.77 -13.43 1.53
N ARG A 323 -5.65 -14.26 0.49
CA ARG A 323 -6.02 -13.91 -0.88
C ARG A 323 -7.54 -14.07 -1.06
N ALA A 324 -8.27 -12.97 -1.12
CA ALA A 324 -9.69 -12.96 -1.47
C ALA A 324 -9.96 -13.74 -2.78
N GLY A 325 -10.88 -14.71 -2.79
CA GLY A 325 -11.21 -15.51 -3.97
C GLY A 325 -10.44 -16.82 -4.16
N LYS A 326 -9.53 -17.21 -3.25
CA LYS A 326 -9.09 -18.62 -3.18
C LYS A 326 -10.25 -19.46 -2.63
N ARG A 327 -10.72 -20.48 -3.38
CA ARG A 327 -11.62 -21.50 -2.82
C ARG A 327 -10.94 -22.15 -1.62
N ARG A 328 -11.66 -22.29 -0.50
CA ARG A 328 -11.20 -23.08 0.65
C ARG A 328 -10.88 -24.48 0.15
N THR A 329 -9.60 -24.83 0.11
CA THR A 329 -9.19 -26.23 -0.02
C THR A 329 -9.45 -26.88 1.33
N GLY A 330 -10.60 -27.51 1.49
CA GLY A 330 -10.95 -28.30 2.67
C GLY A 330 -12.37 -28.07 3.19
N GLU A 331 -13.36 -28.49 2.41
CA GLU A 331 -14.59 -29.12 2.91
C GLU A 331 -14.92 -30.22 1.88
N GLY A 332 -14.43 -31.43 2.18
CA GLY A 332 -14.66 -32.68 1.46
C GLY A 332 -14.65 -33.78 2.48
#